data_AF-A0A2N0AQM9-F1
#
_entry.id   AF-A0A2N0AQM9-F1
#
_cell.length_a   1.000
_cell.length_b   1.000
_cell.length_c   1.000
_cell.angle_alpha   90.00
_cell.angle_beta   90.00
_cell.angle_gamma   90.00
#
_symmetry.space_group_name_H-M   'P 1'
#
loop_
_entity.id
_entity.type
_entity.pdbx_description
1 polymer ?
#
loop_
_entity_poly.entity_id
_entity_poly.type
_entity_poly.pdbx_seq_one_letter_code
_entity_poly.pdbx_strand_id
1 'polypeptide(L)'
;MILSFLSNLFILIFSFLVLSCDRVATNKFQFCDNFNEPLDCTEPKTENDVVYLDQKLLKKENPTYEDFGNFLYFTARETPGFRLVLSQPYNGLGKEAFRSGYAAYLQYGNSSERMEGNLFQNSVVVSFHYLGALLKEEFRHKGIEKSPFRIEDLGLVRLEYRVIVPGMEPITKHRIVELRWK
;
A
#
# COMPACT_ATOMS: atom_id res chain seq x y z
N MET A 1 -7.06 -38.66 56.62
CA MET A 1 -6.24 -37.49 56.25
C MET A 1 -5.53 -37.68 54.89
N ILE A 2 -6.21 -38.28 53.89
CA ILE A 2 -5.64 -38.56 52.55
C ILE A 2 -6.58 -38.10 51.42
N LEU A 3 -7.89 -37.94 51.70
CA LEU A 3 -8.87 -37.47 50.70
C LEU A 3 -8.80 -35.96 50.39
N SER A 4 -8.19 -35.13 51.24
CA SER A 4 -8.07 -33.68 51.02
C SER A 4 -6.89 -33.27 50.13
N PHE A 5 -5.96 -34.20 49.84
CA PHE A 5 -4.80 -33.93 49.00
C PHE A 5 -5.05 -34.17 47.51
N LEU A 6 -5.95 -35.10 47.16
CA LEU A 6 -6.28 -35.42 45.76
C LEU A 6 -7.16 -34.36 45.08
N SER A 7 -7.95 -33.61 45.86
CA SER A 7 -8.83 -32.56 45.33
C SER A 7 -8.09 -31.28 44.91
N ASN A 8 -6.93 -30.99 45.50
CA ASN A 8 -6.15 -29.79 45.18
C ASN A 8 -5.21 -29.97 43.98
N LEU A 9 -4.82 -31.21 43.66
CA LEU A 9 -3.97 -31.50 42.49
C LEU A 9 -4.76 -31.45 41.17
N PHE A 10 -6.04 -31.81 41.20
CA PHE A 10 -6.90 -31.84 40.01
C PHE A 10 -7.29 -30.42 39.53
N ILE A 11 -7.41 -29.46 40.44
CA ILE A 11 -7.72 -28.07 40.11
C ILE A 11 -6.49 -27.39 39.45
N LEU A 12 -5.28 -27.72 39.89
CA LEU A 12 -4.04 -27.13 39.35
C LEU A 12 -3.76 -27.53 37.91
N ILE A 13 -4.16 -28.74 37.48
CA ILE A 13 -3.98 -29.24 36.11
C ILE A 13 -4.97 -28.57 35.14
N PHE A 14 -6.16 -28.17 35.60
CA PHE A 14 -7.15 -27.50 34.74
C PHE A 14 -6.85 -26.00 34.52
N SER A 15 -6.12 -25.36 35.43
CA SER A 15 -5.68 -23.96 35.26
C SER A 15 -4.54 -23.76 34.25
N PHE A 16 -3.83 -24.83 33.86
CA PHE A 16 -2.72 -24.73 32.89
C PHE A 16 -3.13 -24.97 31.43
N LEU A 17 -4.39 -25.33 31.16
CA LEU A 17 -4.89 -25.60 29.81
C LEU A 17 -5.54 -24.40 29.09
N VAL A 18 -5.58 -23.22 29.72
CA VAL A 18 -6.26 -22.03 29.15
C VAL A 18 -5.29 -20.95 28.64
N LEU A 19 -3.99 -21.24 28.59
CA LEU A 19 -2.98 -20.33 28.03
C LEU A 19 -2.53 -20.77 26.63
N SER A 20 -3.49 -21.17 25.78
CA SER A 20 -3.29 -21.06 24.34
C SER A 20 -3.34 -19.58 23.99
N CYS A 21 -2.18 -18.93 24.09
CA CYS A 21 -1.94 -17.62 23.53
C CYS A 21 -2.04 -17.77 22.01
N ASP A 22 -3.27 -17.69 21.48
CA ASP A 22 -3.52 -17.44 20.07
C ASP A 22 -2.86 -16.10 19.75
N ARG A 23 -1.61 -16.16 19.27
CA ARG A 23 -1.03 -15.04 18.56
C ARG A 23 -1.89 -14.86 17.33
N VAL A 24 -2.90 -13.98 17.43
CA VAL A 24 -3.70 -13.53 16.29
C VAL A 24 -2.69 -13.09 15.24
N ALA A 25 -2.52 -13.91 14.22
CA ALA A 25 -1.56 -13.66 13.18
C ALA A 25 -2.06 -12.43 12.40
N THR A 26 -1.47 -11.27 12.67
CA THR A 26 -1.84 -10.01 12.04
C THR A 26 -1.17 -9.90 10.68
N ASN A 27 -1.94 -9.51 9.67
CA ASN A 27 -1.40 -9.19 8.35
C ASN A 27 -0.37 -8.06 8.45
N LYS A 28 0.72 -8.16 7.69
CA LYS A 28 1.78 -7.14 7.69
C LYS A 28 1.69 -6.29 6.44
N PHE A 29 1.41 -5.00 6.63
CA PHE A 29 1.38 -4.01 5.56
C PHE A 29 2.71 -3.22 5.57
N GLN A 30 3.30 -3.02 4.39
CA GLN A 30 4.54 -2.27 4.20
C GLN A 30 4.40 -1.39 2.96
N PHE A 31 4.68 -0.08 3.07
CA PHE A 31 4.81 0.78 1.89
C PHE A 31 6.06 0.41 1.10
N CYS A 32 5.93 0.32 -0.22
CA CYS A 32 7.01 -0.10 -1.09
C CYS A 32 6.73 0.30 -2.54
N ASP A 33 7.71 0.92 -3.19
CA ASP A 33 7.50 1.46 -4.55
C ASP A 33 8.07 0.55 -5.64
N ASN A 34 8.87 -0.46 -5.28
CA ASN A 34 9.46 -1.41 -6.22
C ASN A 34 9.61 -2.82 -5.63
N PHE A 35 9.50 -3.84 -6.47
CA PHE A 35 9.47 -5.25 -6.07
C PHE A 35 10.38 -6.10 -6.96
N ASN A 36 10.97 -7.15 -6.38
CA ASN A 36 11.66 -8.19 -7.16
C ASN A 36 10.67 -9.27 -7.65
N GLU A 37 11.16 -10.25 -8.43
CA GLU A 37 10.35 -11.37 -8.92
C GLU A 37 9.68 -12.19 -7.78
N PRO A 38 10.37 -12.47 -6.65
CA PRO A 38 9.76 -13.01 -5.43
C PRO A 38 8.71 -12.14 -4.72
N LEU A 39 8.40 -10.93 -5.21
CA LEU A 39 7.52 -9.95 -4.57
C LEU A 39 8.04 -9.45 -3.21
N ASP A 40 9.34 -9.47 -3.00
CA ASP A 40 9.98 -8.76 -1.91
C ASP A 40 10.14 -7.29 -2.26
N CYS A 41 10.02 -6.45 -1.24
CA CYS A 41 10.19 -5.01 -1.38
C CYS A 41 11.67 -4.67 -1.61
N THR A 42 11.97 -4.02 -2.73
CA THR A 42 13.34 -3.53 -3.05
C THR A 42 13.51 -2.05 -2.76
N GLU A 43 12.40 -1.30 -2.66
CA GLU A 43 12.40 0.12 -2.33
C GLU A 43 11.40 0.42 -1.19
N PRO A 44 11.80 0.14 0.07
CA PRO A 44 10.91 0.33 1.22
C PRO A 44 10.70 1.81 1.51
N LYS A 45 9.44 2.15 1.83
CA LYS A 45 9.03 3.52 2.12
C LYS A 45 8.44 3.64 3.51
N THR A 46 8.36 4.87 4.00
CA THR A 46 7.71 5.19 5.28
C THR A 46 6.42 5.99 5.03
N GLU A 47 5.69 6.27 6.10
CA GLU A 47 4.49 7.11 6.09
C GLU A 47 4.78 8.54 5.60
N ASN A 48 6.01 9.03 5.73
CA ASN A 48 6.42 10.37 5.30
C ASN A 48 7.71 10.26 4.49
N ASP A 49 7.61 10.48 3.18
CA ASP A 49 8.72 10.29 2.26
C ASP A 49 9.01 11.54 1.43
N VAL A 50 10.27 11.72 1.05
CA VAL A 50 10.71 12.79 0.15
C VAL A 50 11.30 12.15 -1.10
N VAL A 51 10.70 12.44 -2.24
CA VAL A 51 11.14 11.95 -3.55
C VAL A 51 11.86 13.07 -4.28
N TYR A 52 13.11 12.81 -4.65
CA TYR A 52 13.95 13.74 -5.40
C TYR A 52 13.93 13.41 -6.89
N LEU A 53 13.44 14.36 -7.69
CA LEU A 53 13.26 14.24 -9.14
C LEU A 53 14.36 14.99 -9.87
N ASP A 54 14.87 14.43 -10.97
CA ASP A 54 15.85 15.12 -11.81
C ASP A 54 15.14 16.09 -12.75
N GLN A 55 15.22 17.39 -12.44
CA GLN A 55 14.60 18.45 -13.23
C GLN A 55 15.10 18.47 -14.68
N LYS A 56 16.34 18.05 -14.95
CA LYS A 56 16.92 18.06 -16.30
C LYS A 56 16.20 17.08 -17.24
N LEU A 57 15.51 16.09 -16.70
CA LEU A 57 14.72 15.13 -17.45
C LEU A 57 13.35 15.68 -17.87
N LEU A 58 12.85 16.75 -17.24
CA LEU A 58 11.67 17.49 -17.68
C LEU A 58 12.06 18.45 -18.81
N LYS A 59 12.10 17.94 -20.05
CA LYS A 59 12.58 18.64 -21.26
C LYS A 59 11.60 19.70 -21.81
N LYS A 60 11.02 20.53 -20.95
CA LYS A 60 10.13 21.64 -21.33
C LYS A 60 10.48 22.90 -20.54
N GLU A 61 10.59 24.02 -21.24
CA GLU A 61 10.96 25.32 -20.66
C GLU A 61 9.85 25.87 -19.74
N ASN A 62 8.58 25.74 -20.14
CA ASN A 62 7.41 26.13 -19.37
C ASN A 62 6.46 24.94 -19.25
N PRO A 63 6.74 23.95 -18.37
CA PRO A 63 5.91 22.76 -18.24
C PRO A 63 4.53 23.12 -17.68
N THR A 64 3.50 22.38 -18.09
CA THR A 64 2.17 22.43 -17.44
C THR A 64 2.03 21.34 -16.38
N TYR A 65 0.94 21.38 -15.60
CA TYR A 65 0.60 20.30 -14.66
C TYR A 65 0.42 18.94 -15.37
N GLU A 66 -0.15 18.93 -16.57
CA GLU A 66 -0.24 17.74 -17.41
C GLU A 66 1.14 17.22 -17.82
N ASP A 67 2.05 18.12 -18.20
CA ASP A 67 3.42 17.75 -18.54
C ASP A 67 4.17 17.15 -17.36
N PHE A 68 3.98 17.71 -16.16
CA PHE A 68 4.55 17.17 -14.94
C PHE A 68 4.01 15.77 -14.61
N GLY A 69 2.69 15.57 -14.74
CA GLY A 69 2.10 14.24 -14.58
C GLY A 69 2.61 13.22 -15.59
N ASN A 70 2.80 13.63 -16.85
CA ASN A 70 3.43 12.79 -17.88
C ASN A 70 4.89 12.47 -17.55
N PHE A 71 5.65 13.44 -17.03
CA PHE A 71 7.02 13.24 -16.58
C PHE A 71 7.09 12.20 -15.45
N LEU A 72 6.22 12.30 -14.45
CA LEU A 72 6.16 11.31 -13.36
C LEU A 72 5.81 9.92 -13.88
N TYR A 73 4.88 9.82 -14.84
CA TYR A 73 4.45 8.55 -15.40
C TYR A 73 5.52 7.89 -16.28
N PHE A 74 6.05 8.62 -17.28
CA PHE A 74 6.90 8.03 -18.32
C PHE A 74 8.39 8.09 -18.00
N THR A 75 8.84 9.10 -17.24
CA THR A 75 10.26 9.42 -17.07
C THR A 75 10.77 9.12 -15.67
N ALA A 76 10.19 9.72 -14.64
CA ALA A 76 10.58 9.42 -13.26
C ALA A 76 10.09 8.02 -12.82
N ARG A 77 8.95 7.59 -13.36
CA ARG A 77 8.28 6.31 -13.07
C ARG A 77 8.01 6.12 -11.58
N GLU A 78 7.47 7.14 -10.95
CA GLU A 78 7.06 7.08 -9.55
C GLU A 78 5.84 6.17 -9.40
N THR A 79 6.00 5.05 -8.70
CA THR A 79 4.98 4.01 -8.53
C THR A 79 4.65 3.73 -7.06
N PRO A 80 3.92 4.64 -6.37
CA PRO A 80 3.49 4.40 -5.00
C PRO A 80 2.80 3.05 -4.85
N GLY A 81 3.33 2.22 -3.96
CA GLY A 81 2.84 0.87 -3.78
C GLY A 81 2.88 0.37 -2.35
N PHE A 82 2.46 -0.88 -2.18
CA PHE A 82 2.58 -1.59 -0.92
C PHE A 82 2.75 -3.09 -1.12
N ARG A 83 3.26 -3.72 -0.06
CA ARG A 83 3.30 -5.17 0.14
C ARG A 83 2.44 -5.54 1.33
N LEU A 84 1.57 -6.52 1.12
CA LEU A 84 0.71 -7.10 2.14
C LEU A 84 1.05 -8.59 2.31
N VAL A 85 1.53 -8.96 3.50
CA VAL A 85 1.68 -10.36 3.89
C VAL A 85 0.45 -10.80 4.66
N LEU A 86 -0.24 -11.78 4.11
CA LEU A 86 -1.42 -12.39 4.70
C LEU A 86 -1.02 -13.40 5.76
N SER A 87 -1.76 -13.44 6.86
CA SER A 87 -1.59 -14.44 7.91
C SER A 87 -2.01 -15.84 7.48
N GLN A 88 -3.00 -15.91 6.58
CA GLN A 88 -3.48 -17.15 5.98
C GLN A 88 -3.25 -17.14 4.47
N PRO A 89 -2.57 -18.16 3.90
CA PRO A 89 -2.38 -18.26 2.45
C PRO A 89 -3.68 -18.57 1.70
N TYR A 90 -3.81 -18.08 0.46
CA TYR A 90 -4.92 -18.36 -0.46
C TYR A 90 -4.47 -19.34 -1.57
N ASN A 91 -4.26 -20.61 -1.23
CA ASN A 91 -3.82 -21.65 -2.17
C ASN A 91 -4.99 -22.51 -2.71
N GLY A 92 -4.70 -23.36 -3.70
CA GLY A 92 -5.67 -24.30 -4.27
C GLY A 92 -6.87 -23.63 -4.96
N LEU A 93 -8.06 -24.23 -4.80
CA LEU A 93 -9.31 -23.77 -5.43
C LEU A 93 -9.73 -22.36 -5.00
N GLY A 94 -9.23 -21.86 -3.86
CA GLY A 94 -9.53 -20.51 -3.37
C GLY A 94 -8.78 -19.39 -4.10
N LYS A 95 -7.80 -19.70 -4.96
CA LYS A 95 -6.92 -18.71 -5.59
C LYS A 95 -7.66 -17.78 -6.56
N GLU A 96 -8.56 -18.32 -7.37
CA GLU A 96 -9.33 -17.54 -8.33
C GLU A 96 -10.36 -16.66 -7.62
N ALA A 97 -11.07 -17.22 -6.64
CA ALA A 97 -12.02 -16.47 -5.80
C ALA A 97 -11.33 -15.35 -5.02
N PHE A 98 -10.11 -15.58 -4.52
CA PHE A 98 -9.32 -14.56 -3.87
C PHE A 98 -9.00 -13.40 -4.83
N ARG A 99 -8.46 -13.72 -6.02
CA ARG A 99 -8.06 -12.72 -7.01
C ARG A 99 -9.25 -11.91 -7.53
N SER A 100 -10.42 -12.53 -7.71
CA SER A 100 -11.62 -11.85 -8.17
C SER A 100 -12.22 -10.91 -7.12
N GLY A 101 -12.15 -11.28 -5.84
CA GLY A 101 -12.62 -10.45 -4.74
C GLY A 101 -11.61 -9.41 -4.24
N TYR A 102 -10.32 -9.53 -4.63
CA TYR A 102 -9.30 -8.56 -4.26
C TYR A 102 -9.43 -7.25 -5.05
N ALA A 103 -9.35 -6.13 -4.35
CA ALA A 103 -9.22 -4.82 -4.95
C ALA A 103 -8.35 -3.91 -4.09
N ALA A 104 -7.53 -3.08 -4.75
CA ALA A 104 -6.77 -2.03 -4.09
C ALA A 104 -6.99 -0.71 -4.83
N TYR A 105 -7.09 0.37 -4.07
CA TYR A 105 -7.31 1.72 -4.57
C TYR A 105 -6.28 2.66 -3.99
N LEU A 106 -5.85 3.61 -4.82
CA LEU A 106 -5.00 4.73 -4.43
C LEU A 106 -5.77 6.02 -4.67
N GLN A 107 -5.82 6.88 -3.65
CA GLN A 107 -6.55 8.14 -3.70
C GLN A 107 -5.62 9.31 -3.38
N TYR A 108 -5.85 10.42 -4.10
CA TYR A 108 -5.27 11.73 -3.83
C TYR A 108 -6.32 12.81 -4.13
N GLY A 109 -6.60 13.67 -3.15
CA GLY A 109 -7.64 14.68 -3.28
C GLY A 109 -9.00 14.02 -3.56
N ASN A 110 -9.63 14.41 -4.67
CA ASN A 110 -10.91 13.88 -5.11
C ASN A 110 -10.76 12.72 -6.12
N SER A 111 -9.55 12.46 -6.60
CA SER A 111 -9.25 11.38 -7.54
C SER A 111 -8.94 10.09 -6.79
N SER A 112 -9.69 9.03 -7.10
CA SER A 112 -9.48 7.68 -6.58
C SER A 112 -9.44 6.69 -7.73
N GLU A 113 -8.34 5.96 -7.86
CA GLU A 113 -8.13 5.01 -8.94
C GLU A 113 -7.88 3.60 -8.40
N ARG A 114 -8.32 2.58 -9.15
CA ARG A 114 -7.95 1.20 -8.86
C ARG A 114 -6.46 1.03 -9.20
N MET A 115 -5.71 0.42 -8.29
CA MET A 115 -4.28 0.22 -8.50
C MET A 115 -4.03 -0.68 -9.72
N GLU A 116 -3.14 -0.23 -10.59
CA GLU A 116 -2.91 -0.81 -11.92
C GLU A 116 -2.19 -2.16 -11.82
N GLY A 117 -1.10 -2.20 -11.07
CA GLY A 117 -0.30 -3.40 -10.87
C GLY A 117 -0.79 -4.17 -9.65
N ASN A 118 -1.13 -5.45 -9.83
CA ASN A 118 -1.45 -6.37 -8.73
C ASN A 118 -0.76 -7.71 -8.98
N LEU A 119 0.19 -8.08 -8.12
CA LEU A 119 0.91 -9.35 -8.22
C LEU A 119 0.67 -10.19 -6.96
N PHE A 120 0.65 -11.50 -7.16
CA PHE A 120 0.03 -12.45 -6.24
C PHE A 120 0.90 -13.69 -6.04
N GLN A 121 1.33 -13.93 -4.81
CA GLN A 121 1.85 -15.20 -4.32
C GLN A 121 1.03 -15.69 -3.12
N ASN A 122 1.14 -16.98 -2.77
CA ASN A 122 0.24 -17.66 -1.84
C ASN A 122 -0.11 -16.88 -0.56
N SER A 123 0.82 -16.14 0.03
CA SER A 123 0.59 -15.31 1.23
C SER A 123 1.02 -13.85 1.05
N VAL A 124 1.36 -13.43 -0.17
CA VAL A 124 1.89 -12.08 -0.43
C VAL A 124 1.14 -11.48 -1.60
N VAL A 125 0.64 -10.27 -1.39
CA VAL A 125 0.07 -9.43 -2.44
C VAL A 125 0.87 -8.14 -2.49
N VAL A 126 1.21 -7.70 -3.69
CA VAL A 126 1.76 -6.37 -3.91
C VAL A 126 0.86 -5.63 -4.88
N SER A 127 0.65 -4.34 -4.60
CA SER A 127 -0.11 -3.45 -5.46
C SER A 127 0.62 -2.13 -5.63
N PHE A 128 0.61 -1.59 -6.85
CA PHE A 128 1.19 -0.30 -7.18
C PHE A 128 0.37 0.43 -8.25
N HIS A 129 0.52 1.74 -8.32
CA HIS A 129 -0.12 2.59 -9.31
C HIS A 129 0.83 3.73 -9.68
N TYR A 130 0.73 4.29 -10.89
CA TYR A 130 1.60 5.38 -11.30
C TYR A 130 1.13 6.70 -10.70
N LEU A 131 1.98 7.38 -9.93
CA LEU A 131 1.64 8.65 -9.30
C LEU A 131 1.24 9.71 -10.34
N GLY A 132 1.93 9.72 -11.48
CA GLY A 132 1.64 10.64 -12.57
C GLY A 132 0.23 10.49 -13.15
N ALA A 133 -0.34 9.27 -13.19
CA ALA A 133 -1.71 9.05 -13.67
C ALA A 133 -2.73 9.67 -12.72
N LEU A 134 -2.63 9.31 -11.43
CA LEU A 134 -3.51 9.82 -10.37
C LEU A 134 -3.48 11.35 -10.25
N LEU A 135 -2.28 11.94 -10.30
CA LEU A 135 -2.13 13.40 -10.23
C LEU A 135 -2.76 14.10 -11.44
N LYS A 136 -2.60 13.55 -12.65
CA LYS A 136 -3.22 14.13 -13.85
C LYS A 136 -4.73 14.19 -13.73
N GLU A 137 -5.35 13.14 -13.19
CA GLU A 137 -6.79 13.12 -13.03
C GLU A 137 -7.25 14.18 -12.03
N GLU A 138 -6.55 14.32 -10.89
CA GLU A 138 -6.83 15.41 -9.95
C GLU A 138 -6.63 16.80 -10.56
N PHE A 139 -5.61 16.99 -11.39
CA PHE A 139 -5.38 18.28 -12.06
C PHE A 139 -6.50 18.63 -13.05
N ARG A 140 -7.04 17.63 -13.77
CA ARG A 140 -8.20 17.80 -14.64
C ARG A 140 -9.46 18.13 -13.85
N HIS A 141 -9.70 17.45 -12.73
CA HIS A 141 -10.82 17.76 -11.83
C HIS A 141 -10.76 19.20 -11.29
N LYS A 142 -9.55 19.72 -11.07
CA LYS A 142 -9.32 21.11 -10.67
C LYS A 142 -9.32 22.11 -11.83
N GLY A 143 -9.29 21.66 -13.08
CA GLY A 143 -9.19 22.51 -14.27
C GLY A 143 -7.86 23.25 -14.39
N ILE A 144 -6.78 22.71 -13.81
CA ILE A 144 -5.45 23.34 -13.79
C ILE A 144 -4.43 22.62 -14.68
N GLU A 145 -4.82 21.56 -15.38
CA GLU A 145 -3.92 20.66 -16.11
C GLU A 145 -3.08 21.40 -17.18
N LYS A 146 -3.62 22.47 -17.76
CA LYS A 146 -2.94 23.33 -18.74
C LYS A 146 -2.21 24.54 -18.15
N SER A 147 -2.34 24.77 -16.84
CA SER A 147 -1.69 25.90 -16.17
C SER A 147 -0.19 25.67 -16.04
N PRO A 148 0.64 26.73 -15.99
CA PRO A 148 2.08 26.61 -15.73
C PRO A 148 2.34 25.88 -14.42
N PHE A 149 3.27 24.91 -14.46
CA PHE A 149 3.62 24.09 -13.30
C PHE A 149 4.82 24.65 -12.54
N ARG A 150 4.69 24.63 -11.21
CA ARG A 150 5.77 24.85 -10.26
C ARG A 150 5.66 23.80 -9.16
N ILE A 151 6.76 23.14 -8.83
CA ILE A 151 6.74 22.02 -7.88
C ILE A 151 6.37 22.49 -6.46
N GLU A 152 6.73 23.73 -6.12
CA GLU A 152 6.44 24.32 -4.81
C GLU A 152 4.94 24.50 -4.58
N ASP A 153 4.17 24.71 -5.66
CA ASP A 153 2.72 24.92 -5.63
C ASP A 153 1.95 23.60 -5.45
N LEU A 154 2.59 22.44 -5.67
CA LEU A 154 1.96 21.13 -5.48
C LEU A 154 1.74 20.80 -3.99
N GLY A 155 2.65 21.28 -3.13
CA GLY A 155 2.66 20.96 -1.71
C GLY A 155 2.85 19.47 -1.41
N LEU A 156 2.32 19.02 -0.27
CA LEU A 156 2.41 17.64 0.17
C LEU A 156 1.36 16.76 -0.52
N VAL A 157 1.81 15.71 -1.20
CA VAL A 157 0.93 14.72 -1.82
C VAL A 157 0.48 13.72 -0.76
N ARG A 158 -0.78 13.82 -0.33
CA ARG A 158 -1.37 12.94 0.70
C ARG A 158 -2.12 11.79 0.03
N LEU A 159 -1.52 10.61 0.07
CA LEU A 159 -2.06 9.39 -0.53
C LEU A 159 -2.85 8.59 0.51
N GLU A 160 -4.02 8.11 0.12
CA GLU A 160 -4.78 7.10 0.84
C GLU A 160 -4.79 5.79 0.04
N TYR A 161 -4.46 4.70 0.73
CA TYR A 161 -4.49 3.34 0.21
C TYR A 161 -5.66 2.62 0.85
N ARG A 162 -6.57 2.11 0.03
CA ARG A 162 -7.70 1.29 0.48
C ARG A 162 -7.62 -0.09 -0.15
N VAL A 163 -7.51 -1.11 0.69
CA VAL A 163 -7.33 -2.51 0.25
C VAL A 163 -8.50 -3.35 0.73
N ILE A 164 -9.11 -4.06 -0.21
CA ILE A 164 -10.21 -5.00 0.01
C ILE A 164 -9.62 -6.39 -0.22
N VAL A 165 -9.57 -7.18 0.85
CA VAL A 165 -9.13 -8.57 0.81
C VAL A 165 -10.33 -9.46 1.17
N PRO A 166 -10.66 -10.49 0.38
CA PRO A 166 -11.80 -11.36 0.66
C PRO A 166 -11.75 -11.97 2.06
N GLY A 167 -12.86 -11.88 2.79
CA GLY A 167 -12.97 -12.41 4.15
C GLY A 167 -12.27 -11.56 5.23
N MET A 168 -11.84 -10.35 4.91
CA MET A 168 -11.21 -9.43 5.84
C MET A 168 -11.89 -8.05 5.82
N GLU A 169 -11.78 -7.34 6.94
CA GLU A 169 -12.13 -5.91 6.97
C GLU A 169 -11.21 -5.11 6.03
N PRO A 170 -11.74 -4.07 5.35
CA PRO A 170 -10.93 -3.21 4.51
C PRO A 170 -9.76 -2.59 5.28
N ILE A 171 -8.58 -2.58 4.67
CA ILE A 171 -7.38 -1.96 5.22
C ILE A 171 -7.25 -0.57 4.63
N THR A 172 -7.17 0.45 5.48
CA THR A 172 -6.85 1.83 5.08
C THR A 172 -5.51 2.26 5.65
N LYS A 173 -4.66 2.86 4.80
CA LYS A 173 -3.34 3.39 5.15
C LYS A 173 -3.09 4.72 4.45
N HIS A 174 -2.25 5.56 5.05
CA HIS A 174 -1.93 6.88 4.51
C HIS A 174 -0.43 7.07 4.39
N ARG A 175 0.00 7.68 3.29
CA ARG A 175 1.39 8.11 3.06
C ARG A 175 1.41 9.55 2.57
N ILE A 176 2.35 10.31 3.08
CA ILE A 176 2.63 11.67 2.63
C ILE A 176 3.91 11.61 1.80
N VAL A 177 3.85 12.12 0.57
CA VAL A 177 4.99 12.23 -0.34
C VAL A 177 5.25 13.70 -0.63
N GLU A 178 6.46 14.15 -0.34
CA GLU A 178 6.94 15.46 -0.77
C GLU A 178 7.79 15.28 -2.03
N LEU A 179 7.40 15.92 -3.13
CA LEU A 179 8.17 15.91 -4.38
C LEU A 179 9.10 17.12 -4.40
N ARG A 180 10.39 16.90 -4.66
CA ARG A 180 11.39 17.97 -4.76
C ARG A 180 12.26 17.77 -5.99
N TRP A 181 12.78 18.87 -6.53
CA TRP A 181 13.89 18.78 -7.48
C TRP A 181 15.18 18.39 -6.76
N LYS A 182 16.00 17.59 -7.43
CA LYS A 182 17.36 17.21 -6.99
C LYS A 182 18.37 18.32 -7.26
#